data_AF-U6DND6-F1
#
_entry.id   AF-U6DND6-F1
#
_cell.length_a   1.000
_cell.length_b   1.000
_cell.length_c   1.000
_cell.angle_alpha   90.00
_cell.angle_beta   90.00
_cell.angle_gamma   90.00
#
_symmetry.space_group_name_H-M   'P 1'
#
loop_
_entity.id
_entity.type
_entity.pdbx_description
1 polymer ?
#
loop_
_entity_poly.entity_id
_entity_poly.type
_entity_poly.pdbx_seq_one_letter_code
_entity_poly.pdbx_strand_id
1 'polypeptide(L)'
;FLYQFFCGFSQQTLYDTAYLTLYNISFTSLPILLYSLMEQHVSIDALRREPSLYRDIAKNALLRWRVFIYWTLLGVFDALVFFFGAYFMFENTTVTSNGQIFGNWTFGTLVFTVMVFTVTLKLALDTHYWTWINHFVIWGSLLFYVVFSLLWGGIIWPFLSYQRMYYVFIQMLSSGPAWLVIILLVTVSLLPDVLKKVLCRQLWPSATERIQTKSQCLSVEQSTIFMLSQTSSSLSF
;
A
#
# COMPACT_ATOMS: atom_id res chain seq x y z
N PHE A 1 -20.23 -1.33 2.79
CA PHE A 1 -21.15 -2.17 2.01
C PHE A 1 -21.28 -3.57 2.57
N LEU A 2 -20.22 -4.40 2.60
CA LEU A 2 -20.28 -5.78 3.09
C LEU A 2 -20.84 -5.90 4.52
N TYR A 3 -20.40 -5.04 5.42
CA TYR A 3 -20.92 -4.94 6.80
C TYR A 3 -22.45 -4.76 6.86
N GLN A 4 -23.04 -4.13 5.85
CA GLN A 4 -24.46 -3.81 5.84
C GLN A 4 -25.37 -5.05 5.82
N PHE A 5 -24.92 -6.13 5.18
CA PHE A 5 -25.63 -7.41 5.16
C PHE A 5 -25.73 -8.02 6.56
N PHE A 6 -24.71 -7.82 7.39
CA PHE A 6 -24.67 -8.33 8.77
C PHE A 6 -25.44 -7.44 9.75
N CYS A 7 -25.66 -6.17 9.41
CA CYS A 7 -26.43 -5.22 10.22
C CYS A 7 -27.90 -5.11 9.83
N GLY A 8 -28.41 -5.97 8.94
CA GLY A 8 -29.79 -5.92 8.49
C GLY A 8 -30.17 -4.59 7.80
N PHE A 9 -29.25 -3.98 7.06
CA PHE A 9 -29.49 -2.72 6.34
C PHE A 9 -29.77 -1.47 7.20
N SER A 10 -29.43 -1.49 8.49
CA SER A 10 -29.58 -0.37 9.44
C SER A 10 -28.67 0.86 9.25
N GLN A 11 -27.78 0.87 8.25
CA GLN A 11 -26.81 1.95 8.01
C GLN A 11 -25.81 2.22 9.14
N GLN A 12 -25.63 1.29 10.08
CA GLN A 12 -24.60 1.42 11.10
C GLN A 12 -23.20 1.51 10.48
N THR A 13 -22.46 2.57 10.80
CA THR A 13 -21.10 2.75 10.31
C THR A 13 -20.15 1.81 11.03
N LEU A 14 -19.31 1.13 10.24
CA LEU A 14 -18.23 0.29 10.77
C LEU A 14 -17.05 1.13 11.26
N TYR A 15 -16.78 2.22 10.54
CA TYR A 15 -15.70 3.15 10.82
C TYR A 15 -16.23 4.37 11.56
N ASP A 16 -15.38 4.94 12.40
CA ASP A 16 -15.66 6.24 13.00
C ASP A 16 -15.49 7.37 11.97
N THR A 17 -16.31 8.41 12.10
CA THR A 17 -16.38 9.50 11.14
C THR A 17 -15.05 10.23 10.99
N ALA A 18 -14.28 10.40 12.07
CA ALA A 18 -12.98 11.07 11.99
C ALA A 18 -11.95 10.25 11.22
N TYR A 19 -11.98 8.91 11.37
CA TYR A 19 -11.14 8.02 10.59
C TYR A 19 -11.48 8.07 9.10
N LEU A 20 -12.77 8.10 8.74
CA LEU A 20 -13.20 8.21 7.34
C LEU A 20 -12.76 9.52 6.67
N THR A 21 -12.86 10.65 7.37
CA THR A 21 -12.46 11.94 6.80
C THR A 21 -10.95 12.03 6.64
N LEU A 22 -10.17 11.64 7.66
CA LEU A 22 -8.71 11.66 7.61
C LEU A 22 -8.12 10.63 6.64
N TYR A 23 -8.81 9.50 6.43
CA TYR A 23 -8.43 8.54 5.41
C TYR A 23 -8.32 9.18 4.02
N ASN A 24 -9.37 9.87 3.60
CA ASN A 24 -9.44 10.47 2.29
C ASN A 24 -8.48 11.67 2.17
N ILE A 25 -8.39 12.49 3.21
CA ILE A 25 -7.63 13.74 3.15
C ILE A 25 -6.14 13.50 3.36
N SER A 26 -5.73 12.73 4.37
CA SER A 26 -4.32 12.67 4.77
C SER A 26 -3.64 11.39 4.30
N PHE A 27 -4.25 10.22 4.57
CA PHE A 27 -3.58 8.94 4.36
C PHE A 27 -3.52 8.52 2.89
N THR A 28 -4.51 8.91 2.09
CA THR A 28 -4.57 8.54 0.66
C THR A 28 -4.22 9.69 -0.27
N SER A 29 -4.73 10.91 -0.05
CA SER A 29 -4.49 11.99 -1.01
C SER A 29 -3.04 12.46 -1.07
N LEU A 30 -2.36 12.61 0.08
CA LEU A 30 -0.99 13.15 0.11
C LEU A 30 0.01 12.23 -0.59
N PRO A 31 0.06 10.90 -0.31
CA PRO A 31 0.96 10.01 -1.01
C PRO A 31 0.65 9.91 -2.50
N ILE A 32 -0.61 9.88 -2.90
CA ILE A 32 -1.03 9.76 -4.30
C ILE A 32 -0.72 11.04 -5.08
N LEU A 33 -0.97 12.21 -4.49
CA LEU A 33 -0.66 13.49 -5.11
C LEU A 33 0.85 13.64 -5.33
N LEU A 34 1.65 13.32 -4.31
CA LEU A 34 3.09 13.40 -4.43
C LEU A 34 3.63 12.37 -5.44
N TYR A 35 3.13 11.13 -5.39
CA TYR A 35 3.43 10.12 -6.39
C TYR A 35 3.12 10.63 -7.79
N SER A 36 1.95 11.24 -8.00
CA SER A 36 1.58 11.80 -9.31
C SER A 36 2.47 12.96 -9.78
N LEU A 37 3.08 13.71 -8.87
CA LEU A 37 3.95 14.84 -9.21
C LEU A 37 5.41 14.43 -9.43
N MET A 38 5.89 13.48 -8.62
CA MET A 38 7.31 13.11 -8.55
C MET A 38 7.64 11.83 -9.31
N GLU A 39 6.65 10.99 -9.63
CA GLU A 39 6.89 9.73 -10.33
C GLU A 39 7.28 10.00 -11.78
N GLN A 40 8.52 9.63 -12.10
CA GLN A 40 9.04 9.67 -13.44
C GLN A 40 9.33 8.25 -13.91
N HIS A 41 8.39 7.67 -14.65
CA HIS A 41 8.49 6.28 -15.13
C HIS A 41 9.69 6.06 -16.07
N VAL A 42 10.15 7.12 -16.76
CA VAL A 42 11.31 7.10 -17.67
C VAL A 42 12.07 8.44 -17.58
N SER A 43 13.40 8.40 -17.45
CA SER A 43 14.22 9.61 -17.43
C SER A 43 14.09 10.39 -18.74
N ILE A 44 14.12 11.73 -18.66
CA ILE A 44 13.98 12.62 -19.84
C ILE A 44 15.05 12.28 -20.89
N ASP A 45 16.26 11.94 -20.44
CA ASP A 45 17.37 11.60 -21.32
C ASP A 45 17.15 10.29 -22.08
N ALA A 46 16.54 9.29 -21.46
CA ALA A 46 16.17 8.05 -22.13
C ALA A 46 15.05 8.27 -23.15
N LEU A 47 14.05 9.11 -22.81
CA LEU A 47 12.97 9.47 -23.72
C LEU A 47 13.46 10.25 -24.96
N ARG A 48 14.50 11.09 -24.79
CA ARG A 48 15.15 11.82 -25.90
C ARG A 48 15.94 10.91 -26.83
N ARG A 49 16.56 9.85 -26.31
CA ARG A 49 17.34 8.89 -27.11
C ARG A 49 16.44 7.98 -27.96
N GLU A 50 15.28 7.59 -27.43
CA GLU A 50 14.40 6.64 -28.11
C GLU A 50 12.93 7.11 -28.09
N PRO A 51 12.51 7.93 -29.08
CA PRO A 51 11.17 8.55 -29.10
C PRO A 51 10.03 7.54 -29.35
N SER A 52 10.33 6.31 -29.77
CA SER A 52 9.34 5.25 -29.96
C SER A 52 8.64 4.85 -28.66
N LEU A 53 9.29 4.99 -27.49
CA LEU A 53 8.67 4.76 -26.18
C LEU A 53 7.44 5.65 -25.92
N TYR A 54 7.47 6.88 -26.44
CA TYR A 54 6.37 7.82 -26.26
C TYR A 54 5.09 7.35 -26.97
N ARG A 55 5.26 6.57 -28.05
CA ARG A 55 4.15 6.09 -28.89
C ARG A 55 3.33 4.99 -28.22
N ASP A 56 3.92 4.24 -27.29
CA ASP A 56 3.24 3.21 -26.50
C ASP A 56 2.38 3.80 -25.36
N ILE A 57 2.76 4.97 -24.87
CA ILE A 57 2.01 5.75 -23.87
C ILE A 57 0.93 6.61 -24.56
N ALA A 58 1.18 7.06 -25.79
CA ALA A 58 0.22 7.78 -26.61
C ALA A 58 -1.01 6.90 -26.95
N LYS A 59 -2.20 7.51 -27.00
CA LYS A 59 -3.53 6.89 -27.24
C LYS A 59 -4.25 6.30 -26.01
N ASN A 60 -4.08 6.88 -24.83
CA ASN A 60 -4.89 6.57 -23.64
C ASN A 60 -4.84 5.09 -23.21
N ALA A 61 -3.70 4.41 -23.47
CA ALA A 61 -3.56 2.98 -23.23
C ALA A 61 -3.72 2.62 -21.74
N LEU A 62 -3.26 3.49 -20.84
CA LEU A 62 -3.32 3.31 -19.39
C LEU A 62 -4.74 3.49 -18.80
N LEU A 63 -5.59 4.29 -19.45
CA LEU A 63 -6.98 4.56 -19.01
C LEU A 63 -8.02 3.78 -19.81
N ARG A 64 -7.61 2.70 -20.49
CA ARG A 64 -8.53 1.85 -21.22
C ARG A 64 -9.53 1.20 -20.25
N TRP A 65 -10.79 1.09 -20.64
CA TRP A 65 -11.87 0.51 -19.83
C TRP A 65 -11.53 -0.84 -19.17
N ARG A 66 -10.75 -1.68 -19.87
CA ARG A 66 -10.26 -2.96 -19.34
C ARG A 66 -9.39 -2.81 -18.10
N VAL A 67 -8.51 -1.81 -18.08
CA VAL A 67 -7.61 -1.52 -16.95
C VAL A 67 -8.44 -0.99 -15.78
N PHE A 68 -9.40 -0.11 -16.05
CA PHE A 68 -10.32 0.40 -15.02
C PHE A 68 -11.12 -0.72 -14.34
N ILE A 69 -11.76 -1.61 -15.12
CA ILE A 69 -12.48 -2.77 -14.57
C ILE A 69 -11.55 -3.68 -13.77
N TYR A 70 -10.34 -3.94 -14.27
CA TYR A 70 -9.36 -4.76 -13.56
C TYR A 70 -9.06 -4.19 -12.17
N TRP A 71 -8.71 -2.90 -12.08
CA TRP A 71 -8.43 -2.24 -10.79
C TRP A 71 -9.66 -2.21 -9.88
N THR A 72 -10.85 -2.05 -10.46
CA THR A 72 -12.11 -2.09 -9.69
C THR A 72 -12.35 -3.47 -9.08
N LEU A 73 -12.20 -4.54 -9.86
CA LEU A 73 -12.36 -5.91 -9.37
C LEU A 73 -11.32 -6.28 -8.32
N LEU A 74 -10.08 -5.82 -8.50
CA LEU A 74 -9.02 -5.99 -7.52
C LEU A 74 -9.38 -5.29 -6.20
N GLY A 75 -9.88 -4.05 -6.25
CA GLY A 75 -10.34 -3.34 -5.06
C GLY A 75 -11.52 -4.04 -4.36
N VAL A 76 -12.41 -4.66 -5.13
CA VAL A 76 -13.49 -5.51 -4.57
C VAL A 76 -12.92 -6.75 -3.90
N PHE A 77 -11.92 -7.41 -4.50
CA PHE A 77 -11.22 -8.55 -3.90
C PHE A 77 -10.54 -8.16 -2.58
N ASP A 78 -9.81 -7.04 -2.55
CA ASP A 78 -9.19 -6.54 -1.32
C ASP A 78 -10.22 -6.27 -0.23
N ALA A 79 -11.35 -5.62 -0.59
CA ALA A 79 -12.42 -5.34 0.35
C ALA A 79 -13.05 -6.62 0.93
N LEU A 80 -13.19 -7.68 0.12
CA LEU A 80 -13.65 -9.00 0.57
C LEU A 80 -12.62 -9.63 1.52
N VAL A 81 -11.33 -9.61 1.18
CA VAL A 81 -10.25 -10.14 2.01
C VAL A 81 -10.20 -9.44 3.37
N PHE A 82 -10.26 -8.11 3.40
CA PHE A 82 -10.21 -7.37 4.67
C PHE A 82 -11.42 -7.69 5.55
N PHE A 83 -12.62 -7.70 4.96
CA PHE A 83 -13.86 -7.91 5.71
C PHE A 83 -14.00 -9.34 6.21
N PHE A 84 -13.87 -10.34 5.33
CA PHE A 84 -13.99 -11.75 5.71
C PHE A 84 -12.80 -12.21 6.55
N GLY A 85 -11.59 -11.70 6.27
CA GLY A 85 -10.41 -11.97 7.07
C GLY A 85 -10.56 -11.51 8.52
N ALA A 86 -11.06 -10.29 8.73
CA ALA A 86 -11.39 -9.81 10.06
C ALA A 86 -12.54 -10.61 10.68
N TYR A 87 -13.55 -11.01 9.89
CA TYR A 87 -14.71 -11.77 10.39
C TYR A 87 -14.29 -13.13 10.96
N PHE A 88 -13.46 -13.88 10.23
CA PHE A 88 -12.94 -15.17 10.70
C PHE A 88 -12.07 -15.06 11.95
N MET A 89 -11.35 -13.95 12.12
CA MET A 89 -10.61 -13.71 13.37
C MET A 89 -11.57 -13.56 14.55
N PHE A 90 -12.65 -12.79 14.39
CA PHE A 90 -13.59 -12.49 15.47
C PHE A 90 -14.50 -13.66 15.84
N GLU A 91 -14.78 -14.57 14.90
CA GLU A 91 -15.53 -15.81 15.17
C GLU A 91 -14.77 -16.75 16.12
N ASN A 92 -13.44 -16.76 16.04
CA ASN A 92 -12.58 -17.51 16.95
C ASN A 92 -12.36 -16.73 18.25
N THR A 93 -13.36 -16.70 19.13
CA THR A 93 -13.48 -15.88 20.36
C THR A 93 -12.32 -15.93 21.39
N THR A 94 -11.24 -16.66 21.14
CA THR A 94 -10.06 -16.81 22.02
C THR A 94 -8.89 -15.87 21.65
N VAL A 95 -9.14 -14.74 21.01
CA VAL A 95 -8.05 -13.90 20.44
C VAL A 95 -7.36 -13.01 21.47
N THR A 96 -8.00 -12.71 22.60
CA THR A 96 -7.41 -11.87 23.66
C THR A 96 -6.95 -12.75 24.82
N SER A 97 -5.67 -12.64 25.23
CA SER A 97 -5.12 -13.32 26.42
C SER A 97 -5.90 -13.05 27.71
N ASN A 98 -6.68 -11.96 27.73
CA ASN A 98 -7.42 -11.46 28.88
C ASN A 98 -8.92 -11.86 28.86
N GLY A 99 -9.38 -12.63 27.86
CA GLY A 99 -10.78 -13.08 27.77
C GLY A 99 -11.81 -11.97 27.49
N GLN A 100 -11.36 -10.76 27.13
CA GLN A 100 -12.25 -9.64 26.81
C GLN A 100 -12.80 -9.78 25.38
N ILE A 101 -14.12 -9.59 25.27
CA ILE A 101 -14.85 -9.61 24.01
C ILE A 101 -14.51 -8.33 23.22
N PHE A 102 -14.10 -8.50 21.97
CA PHE A 102 -13.89 -7.36 21.08
C PHE A 102 -15.22 -6.76 20.64
N GLY A 103 -15.34 -5.44 20.79
CA GLY A 103 -16.51 -4.71 20.32
C GLY A 103 -16.50 -4.51 18.80
N ASN A 104 -17.65 -4.10 18.25
CA ASN A 104 -17.77 -3.73 16.83
C ASN A 104 -16.76 -2.65 16.40
N TRP A 105 -16.43 -1.73 17.31
CA TRP A 105 -15.43 -0.70 17.05
C TRP A 105 -14.03 -1.28 16.88
N THR A 106 -13.66 -2.32 17.63
CA THR A 106 -12.37 -3.01 17.47
C THR A 106 -12.29 -3.71 16.12
N PHE A 107 -13.38 -4.31 15.67
CA PHE A 107 -13.48 -4.91 14.33
C PHE A 107 -13.25 -3.85 13.24
N GLY A 108 -13.96 -2.72 13.34
CA GLY A 108 -13.81 -1.62 12.39
C GLY A 108 -12.40 -1.03 12.38
N THR A 109 -11.77 -0.88 13.54
CA THR A 109 -10.39 -0.41 13.66
C THR A 109 -9.41 -1.39 13.01
N LEU A 110 -9.57 -2.70 13.20
CA LEU A 110 -8.70 -3.71 12.59
C LEU A 110 -8.79 -3.69 11.06
N VAL A 111 -10.02 -3.71 10.51
CA VAL A 111 -10.23 -3.63 9.05
C VAL A 111 -9.62 -2.34 8.50
N PHE A 112 -9.76 -1.22 9.22
CA PHE A 112 -9.18 0.05 8.82
C PHE A 112 -7.65 0.04 8.84
N THR A 113 -7.02 -0.54 9.86
CA THR A 113 -5.56 -0.69 9.93
C THR A 113 -5.05 -1.50 8.74
N VAL A 114 -5.64 -2.66 8.47
CA VAL A 114 -5.24 -3.51 7.34
C VAL A 114 -5.40 -2.78 6.00
N MET A 115 -6.48 -2.01 5.84
CA MET A 115 -6.73 -1.20 4.64
C MET A 115 -5.64 -0.13 4.44
N VAL A 116 -5.32 0.66 5.46
CA VAL A 116 -4.29 1.72 5.37
C VAL A 116 -2.93 1.12 5.03
N PHE A 117 -2.51 0.07 5.74
CA PHE A 117 -1.24 -0.60 5.46
C PHE A 117 -1.20 -1.18 4.04
N THR A 118 -2.27 -1.84 3.59
CA THR A 118 -2.32 -2.39 2.24
C THR A 118 -2.22 -1.31 1.18
N VAL A 119 -2.99 -0.23 1.28
CA VAL A 119 -2.99 0.84 0.26
C VAL A 119 -1.63 1.54 0.21
N THR A 120 -1.03 1.84 1.36
CA THR A 120 0.31 2.44 1.42
C THR A 120 1.38 1.53 0.82
N LEU A 121 1.31 0.22 1.10
CA LEU A 121 2.24 -0.76 0.53
C LEU A 121 2.00 -1.01 -0.96
N LYS A 122 0.74 -1.03 -1.44
CA LYS A 122 0.43 -1.11 -2.87
C LYS A 122 1.06 0.06 -3.62
N LEU A 123 0.91 1.28 -3.09
CA LEU A 123 1.55 2.46 -3.65
C LEU A 123 3.08 2.35 -3.64
N ALA A 124 3.66 1.87 -2.54
CA ALA A 124 5.10 1.67 -2.44
C ALA A 124 5.63 0.62 -3.45
N LEU A 125 4.86 -0.43 -3.72
CA LEU A 125 5.20 -1.46 -4.71
C LEU A 125 5.07 -0.95 -6.15
N ASP A 126 4.12 -0.05 -6.41
CA ASP A 126 3.94 0.55 -7.73
C ASP A 126 4.92 1.69 -8.04
N THR A 127 5.58 2.23 -7.02
CA THR A 127 6.62 3.26 -7.19
C THR A 127 7.86 2.66 -7.84
N HIS A 128 8.23 3.18 -9.02
CA HIS A 128 9.45 2.78 -9.73
C HIS A 128 10.63 3.69 -9.36
N TYR A 129 10.39 4.99 -9.12
CA TYR A 129 11.44 5.95 -8.79
C TYR A 129 11.45 6.29 -7.29
N TRP A 130 12.33 5.63 -6.55
CA TRP A 130 12.51 5.84 -5.10
C TRP A 130 13.30 7.11 -4.81
N THR A 131 12.59 8.23 -4.73
CA THR A 131 13.15 9.47 -4.17
C THR A 131 13.07 9.48 -2.65
N TRP A 132 13.95 10.26 -2.01
CA TRP A 132 13.93 10.45 -0.57
C TRP A 132 12.60 11.08 -0.09
N ILE A 133 12.00 11.93 -0.93
CA ILE A 133 10.71 12.57 -0.67
C ILE A 133 9.57 11.55 -0.70
N ASN A 134 9.53 10.65 -1.69
CA ASN A 134 8.54 9.57 -1.75
C ASN A 134 8.65 8.64 -0.53
N HIS A 135 9.87 8.29 -0.12
CA HIS A 135 10.10 7.48 1.08
C HIS A 135 9.55 8.18 2.33
N PHE A 136 9.89 9.47 2.52
CA PHE A 136 9.41 10.24 3.66
C PHE A 136 7.88 10.32 3.72
N VAL A 137 7.20 10.50 2.59
CA VAL A 137 5.73 10.62 2.59
C VAL A 137 5.04 9.28 2.79
N ILE A 138 5.52 8.19 2.20
CA ILE A 138 4.97 6.85 2.41
C ILE A 138 5.07 6.47 3.89
N TRP A 139 6.27 6.52 4.47
CA TRP A 139 6.48 6.18 5.89
C TRP A 139 5.87 7.21 6.83
N GLY A 140 5.94 8.48 6.48
CA GLY A 140 5.34 9.58 7.24
C GLY A 140 3.82 9.45 7.33
N SER A 141 3.15 9.03 6.25
CA SER A 141 1.70 8.79 6.27
C SER A 141 1.30 7.64 7.20
N LEU A 142 2.12 6.57 7.23
CA LEU A 142 1.91 5.40 8.09
C LEU A 142 2.17 5.73 9.56
N LEU A 143 3.25 6.49 9.83
CA LEU A 143 3.54 6.99 11.17
C LEU A 143 2.45 7.94 11.66
N PHE A 144 2.01 8.87 10.80
CA PHE A 144 0.94 9.80 11.11
C PHE A 144 -0.36 9.06 11.46
N TYR A 145 -0.67 7.97 10.77
CA TYR A 145 -1.81 7.10 11.11
C TYR A 145 -1.70 6.51 12.51
N VAL A 146 -0.56 5.92 12.87
CA VAL A 146 -0.35 5.31 14.19
C VAL A 146 -0.44 6.36 15.30
N VAL A 147 0.24 7.51 15.12
CA VAL A 147 0.21 8.61 16.09
C VAL A 147 -1.20 9.16 16.24
N PHE A 148 -1.90 9.44 15.14
CA PHE A 148 -3.27 9.93 15.18
C PHE A 148 -4.20 8.94 15.89
N SER A 149 -4.07 7.65 15.60
CA SER A 149 -4.91 6.60 16.21
C SER A 149 -4.67 6.48 17.72
N LEU A 150 -3.44 6.66 18.20
CA LEU A 150 -3.10 6.69 19.62
C LEU A 150 -3.65 7.96 20.32
N LEU A 151 -3.48 9.13 19.69
CA LEU A 151 -3.99 10.40 20.23
C LEU A 151 -5.52 10.40 20.30
N TRP A 152 -6.17 9.92 19.23
CA TRP A 152 -7.62 9.79 19.14
C TRP A 152 -8.14 8.76 20.13
N GLY A 153 -7.50 7.60 20.28
CA GLY A 153 -7.93 6.53 21.21
C GLY A 153 -7.63 6.79 22.69
N GLY A 154 -6.67 7.66 23.01
CA GLY A 154 -6.15 7.85 24.37
C GLY A 154 -6.40 9.22 25.01
N ILE A 155 -6.08 10.32 24.32
CA ILE A 155 -5.90 11.65 24.94
C ILE A 155 -7.07 12.61 24.70
N ILE A 156 -7.76 12.49 23.56
CA ILE A 156 -8.77 13.47 23.12
C ILE A 156 -10.14 13.29 23.81
N TRP A 157 -10.40 12.13 24.41
CA TRP A 157 -11.70 11.74 24.98
C TRP A 157 -12.21 12.46 26.24
N PRO A 158 -11.38 13.05 27.14
CA PRO A 158 -11.90 13.83 28.27
C PRO A 158 -12.72 15.06 27.84
N PHE A 159 -12.61 15.48 26.58
CA PHE A 159 -13.22 16.72 26.07
C PHE A 159 -14.38 16.50 25.10
N LEU A 160 -14.73 15.24 24.76
CA LEU A 160 -15.78 14.89 23.80
C LEU A 160 -16.85 13.98 24.44
N SER A 161 -18.12 14.31 24.21
CA SER A 161 -19.27 13.72 24.91
C SER A 161 -19.62 12.26 24.54
N TYR A 162 -18.96 11.63 23.55
CA TYR A 162 -19.37 10.32 22.98
C TYR A 162 -18.27 9.24 23.05
N GLN A 163 -18.06 8.61 24.21
CA GLN A 163 -16.98 7.62 24.41
C GLN A 163 -17.21 6.26 23.74
N ARG A 164 -16.96 6.15 22.44
CA ARG A 164 -17.17 4.88 21.69
C ARG A 164 -15.89 4.11 21.34
N MET A 165 -14.72 4.76 21.31
CA MET A 165 -13.43 4.16 20.91
C MET A 165 -12.32 4.30 21.97
N TYR A 166 -12.66 4.56 23.23
CA TYR A 166 -11.65 4.73 24.28
C TYR A 166 -10.80 3.46 24.46
N TYR A 167 -9.48 3.58 24.34
CA TYR A 167 -8.49 2.50 24.50
C TYR A 167 -8.58 1.31 23.52
N VAL A 168 -9.52 1.33 22.57
CA VAL A 168 -9.76 0.22 21.62
C VAL A 168 -8.53 -0.07 20.75
N PHE A 169 -7.85 0.98 20.28
CA PHE A 169 -6.65 0.83 19.44
C PHE A 169 -5.49 0.18 20.21
N ILE A 170 -5.29 0.58 21.48
CA ILE A 170 -4.23 0.02 22.32
C ILE A 170 -4.54 -1.44 22.67
N GLN A 171 -5.81 -1.76 22.98
CA GLN A 171 -6.22 -3.13 23.24
C GLN A 171 -6.02 -4.04 22.03
N MET A 172 -6.30 -3.54 20.82
CA MET A 172 -6.02 -4.26 19.57
C MET A 172 -4.51 -4.50 19.39
N LEU A 173 -3.68 -3.46 19.54
CA LEU A 173 -2.22 -3.57 19.40
C LEU A 173 -1.56 -4.43 20.49
N SER A 174 -2.17 -4.53 21.66
CA SER A 174 -1.70 -5.38 22.76
C SER A 174 -1.94 -6.87 22.48
N SER A 175 -2.90 -7.20 21.62
CA SER A 175 -3.17 -8.59 21.25
C SER A 175 -2.20 -9.11 20.19
N GLY A 176 -1.37 -10.10 20.55
CA GLY A 176 -0.43 -10.75 19.64
C GLY A 176 -1.07 -11.34 18.37
N PRO A 177 -2.23 -12.02 18.45
CA PRO A 177 -2.88 -12.57 17.25
C PRO A 177 -3.36 -11.50 16.25
N ALA A 178 -3.72 -10.29 16.72
CA ALA A 178 -4.14 -9.22 15.81
C ALA A 178 -3.00 -8.82 14.87
N TRP A 179 -1.76 -8.77 15.35
CA TRP A 179 -0.59 -8.50 14.50
C TRP A 179 -0.39 -9.56 13.42
N LEU A 180 -0.52 -10.84 13.78
CA LEU A 180 -0.41 -11.94 12.83
C LEU A 180 -1.48 -11.85 11.74
N VAL A 181 -2.72 -11.54 12.13
CA VAL A 181 -3.83 -11.35 11.19
C VAL A 181 -3.59 -10.13 10.31
N ILE A 182 -3.11 -9.01 10.86
CA ILE A 182 -2.80 -7.82 10.06
C ILE A 182 -1.76 -8.16 8.99
N ILE A 183 -0.66 -8.81 9.37
CA ILE A 183 0.40 -9.20 8.43
C ILE A 183 -0.13 -10.21 7.40
N LEU A 184 -0.93 -11.19 7.83
CA LEU A 184 -1.51 -12.19 6.93
C LEU A 184 -2.48 -11.54 5.92
N LEU A 185 -3.36 -10.65 6.36
CA LEU A 185 -4.31 -9.99 5.46
C LEU A 185 -3.63 -9.03 4.49
N VAL A 186 -2.59 -8.31 4.93
CA VAL A 186 -1.76 -7.47 4.06
C VAL A 186 -1.01 -8.32 3.04
N THR A 187 -0.45 -9.45 3.43
CA THR A 187 0.29 -10.31 2.48
C THR A 187 -0.65 -10.95 1.45
N VAL A 188 -1.82 -11.44 1.87
CA VAL A 188 -2.83 -12.02 0.97
C VAL A 188 -3.40 -10.98 0.01
N SER A 189 -3.62 -9.74 0.45
CA SER A 189 -4.13 -8.66 -0.41
C SER A 189 -3.11 -8.15 -1.44
N LEU A 190 -1.82 -8.19 -1.09
CA LEU A 190 -0.71 -7.80 -2.00
C LEU A 190 -0.31 -8.90 -2.98
N LEU A 191 -0.58 -10.16 -2.65
CA LEU A 191 -0.23 -11.32 -3.46
C LEU A 191 -0.72 -11.23 -4.93
N PRO A 192 -1.99 -10.92 -5.25
CA PRO A 192 -2.44 -10.81 -6.63
C PRO A 192 -1.70 -9.72 -7.42
N ASP A 193 -1.37 -8.59 -6.78
CA ASP A 193 -0.63 -7.50 -7.41
C ASP A 193 0.81 -7.91 -7.74
N VAL A 194 1.50 -8.52 -6.78
CA VAL A 194 2.87 -9.01 -6.96
C VAL A 194 2.90 -10.10 -8.02
N LEU A 195 2.00 -11.09 -7.96
CA LEU A 195 1.93 -12.15 -8.96
C LEU A 195 1.69 -11.59 -10.35
N LYS A 196 0.74 -10.67 -10.51
CA LYS A 196 0.47 -10.04 -11.80
C LYS A 196 1.70 -9.29 -12.31
N LYS A 197 2.36 -8.50 -11.46
CA LYS A 197 3.55 -7.73 -11.82
C LYS A 197 4.70 -8.64 -12.27
N VAL A 198 4.94 -9.73 -11.54
CA VAL A 198 5.98 -10.72 -11.89
C VAL A 198 5.62 -11.48 -13.17
N LEU A 199 4.39 -11.97 -13.30
CA LEU A 199 3.93 -12.71 -14.49
C LEU A 199 3.95 -11.83 -15.75
N CYS A 200 3.49 -10.58 -15.66
CA CYS A 200 3.57 -9.64 -16.77
C CYS A 200 5.02 -9.36 -17.17
N ARG A 201 5.91 -9.18 -16.19
CA ARG A 201 7.34 -8.95 -16.45
C ARG A 201 8.03 -10.15 -17.10
N GLN A 202 7.64 -11.38 -16.73
CA GLN A 202 8.22 -12.61 -17.29
C GLN A 202 7.65 -12.98 -18.66
N LEU A 203 6.33 -12.85 -18.86
CA LEU A 203 5.66 -13.33 -20.08
C LEU A 203 5.58 -12.27 -21.18
N TRP A 204 5.43 -10.98 -20.82
CA TRP A 204 5.36 -9.86 -21.76
C TRP A 204 6.12 -8.65 -21.22
N PRO A 205 7.47 -8.69 -21.18
CA PRO A 205 8.25 -7.53 -20.77
C PRO A 205 7.94 -6.37 -21.71
N SER A 206 7.41 -5.28 -21.13
CA SER A 206 7.07 -4.07 -21.88
C SER A 206 8.31 -3.49 -22.55
N ALA A 207 8.16 -2.78 -23.68
CA ALA A 207 9.28 -2.16 -24.39
C ALA A 207 10.14 -1.27 -23.46
N THR A 208 9.47 -0.56 -22.54
CA THR A 208 10.08 0.25 -21.47
C THR A 208 10.99 -0.56 -20.54
N GLU A 209 10.55 -1.75 -20.12
CA GLU A 209 11.32 -2.62 -19.21
C GLU A 209 12.51 -3.26 -19.92
N ARG A 210 12.38 -3.61 -21.21
CA ARG A 210 13.50 -4.10 -22.02
C ARG A 210 14.62 -3.06 -22.13
N ILE A 211 14.25 -1.78 -22.23
CA ILE A 211 15.20 -0.68 -22.37
C ILE A 211 15.82 -0.30 -21.02
N GLN A 212 15.07 -0.34 -19.91
CA GLN A 212 15.64 -0.20 -18.56
C GLN A 212 16.60 -1.35 -18.20
N THR A 213 16.27 -2.59 -18.59
CA THR A 213 17.15 -3.74 -18.37
C THR A 213 18.43 -3.63 -19.21
N LYS A 214 18.32 -3.18 -20.47
CA LYS A 214 19.48 -2.90 -21.33
C LYS A 214 20.35 -1.76 -20.80
N SER A 215 19.78 -0.66 -20.32
CA SER A 215 20.55 0.47 -19.80
C SER A 215 21.26 0.14 -18.48
N GLN A 216 20.63 -0.64 -17.60
CA GLN A 216 21.28 -1.19 -16.41
C GLN A 216 22.41 -2.16 -16.77
N CYS A 217 22.21 -3.04 -17.75
CA CYS A 217 23.25 -3.98 -18.21
C CYS A 217 24.46 -3.25 -18.82
N LEU A 218 24.21 -2.22 -19.66
CA LEU A 218 25.25 -1.35 -20.22
C LEU A 218 26.01 -0.56 -19.14
N SER A 219 25.31 -0.03 -18.13
CA SER A 219 25.96 0.65 -17.00
C SER A 219 26.86 -0.31 -16.21
N VAL A 220 26.39 -1.52 -15.93
CA VAL A 220 27.18 -2.53 -15.21
C VAL A 220 28.40 -2.96 -16.04
N GLU A 221 28.24 -3.17 -17.34
CA GLU A 221 29.33 -3.53 -18.24
C GLU A 221 30.40 -2.41 -18.29
N GLN A 222 29.98 -1.16 -18.37
CA GLN A 222 30.87 0.01 -18.42
C GLN A 222 31.60 0.24 -17.07
N SER A 223 30.93 0.02 -15.94
CA SER A 223 31.57 0.03 -14.61
C SER A 223 32.55 -1.14 -14.43
N THR A 224 32.23 -2.31 -14.98
CA THR A 224 33.11 -3.50 -14.91
C THR A 224 34.36 -3.30 -15.76
N ILE A 225 34.22 -2.76 -16.98
CA ILE A 225 35.35 -2.39 -17.85
C ILE A 225 36.24 -1.34 -17.18
N PHE A 226 35.65 -0.33 -16.52
CA PHE A 226 36.42 0.69 -15.80
C PHE A 226 37.21 0.10 -14.61
N MET A 227 36.61 -0.80 -13.84
CA MET A 227 37.32 -1.51 -12.75
C MET A 227 38.44 -2.41 -13.29
N LEU A 228 38.23 -3.11 -14.42
CA LEU A 228 39.25 -3.93 -15.08
C LEU A 228 40.41 -3.09 -15.61
N SER A 229 40.14 -1.91 -16.16
CA SER A 229 41.17 -0.96 -16.58
C SER A 229 42.03 -0.49 -15.41
N GLN A 230 41.44 -0.17 -14.26
CA GLN A 230 42.19 0.25 -13.07
C GLN A 230 42.99 -0.88 -12.41
N THR A 231 42.55 -2.13 -12.53
CA THR A 231 43.31 -3.29 -12.03
C THR A 231 44.44 -3.71 -12.97
N SER A 232 44.30 -3.52 -14.29
CA SER A 232 45.41 -3.74 -15.23
C SER A 232 46.55 -2.74 -15.06
N SER A 233 46.27 -1.50 -14.66
CA SER A 233 47.28 -0.46 -14.45
C SER A 233 47.99 -0.55 -13.09
N SER A 234 47.42 -1.27 -12.12
CA SER A 234 48.07 -1.53 -10.82
C SER A 234 48.96 -2.77 -10.82
N LEU A 235 48.84 -3.65 -11.81
CA LEU A 235 49.67 -4.86 -11.99
C LEU A 235 50.90 -4.62 -12.89
N SER A 236 51.06 -3.42 -13.46
CA SER A 236 52.17 -3.07 -14.36
C SER A 236 53.31 -2.27 -13.68
N PHE A 237 53.57 -2.52 -12.40
CA PHE A 237 54.70 -1.97 -11.64
C PHE A 237 55.52 -3.08 -10.99
#